data_AF-A0A800JI04-F1
#
_entry.id   AF-A0A800JI04-F1
#
_cell.length_a   1.000
_cell.length_b   1.000
_cell.length_c   1.000
_cell.angle_alpha   90.00
_cell.angle_beta   90.00
_cell.angle_gamma   90.00
#
_symmetry.space_group_name_H-M   'P 1'
#
loop_
_entity.id
_entity.type
_entity.pdbx_description
1 polymer ?
#
loop_
_entity_poly.entity_id
_entity_poly.type
_entity_poly.pdbx_seq_one_letter_code
_entity_poly.pdbx_strand_id
1 'polypeptide(L)' 'MKHIILLGAVVFLFGGCQAVDYAFRDEMDAKSELSWSEKRARWELQDAEFRYQDGTLDRYGYNVVRKKHGLRPVH' A
#
# COMPACT_ATOMS: atom_id res chain seq x y z
N MET A 1 -2.61 5.78 36.19
CA MET A 1 -2.51 6.93 35.27
C MET A 1 -1.28 6.91 34.33
N LYS A 2 -0.22 6.11 34.57
CA LYS A 2 0.92 6.00 33.63
C LYS A 2 0.60 5.24 32.32
N HIS A 3 -0.29 4.25 32.36
CA HIS A 3 -0.57 3.37 31.21
C HIS A 3 -1.47 3.99 30.13
N ILE A 4 -2.32 4.96 30.49
CA ILE A 4 -3.24 5.63 29.55
C ILE A 4 -2.46 6.58 28.62
N ILE A 5 -1.42 7.22 29.14
CA ILE A 5 -0.53 8.12 28.37
C ILE A 5 0.31 7.31 27.36
N LEU A 6 0.76 6.12 27.75
CA LEU A 6 1.49 5.21 26.86
C LEU A 6 0.63 4.69 25.69
N LEU A 7 -0.62 4.32 25.95
CA LEU A 7 -1.55 3.89 24.88
C LEU A 7 -1.88 5.01 23.91
N GLY A 8 -2.09 6.24 24.40
CA GLY A 8 -2.32 7.41 23.54
C GLY A 8 -1.16 7.72 22.61
N ALA A 9 0.09 7.60 23.11
CA ALA A 9 1.29 7.82 22.31
C ALA A 9 1.47 6.75 21.21
N VAL A 10 1.16 5.48 21.50
CA VAL A 10 1.26 4.39 20.52
C VAL A 10 0.23 4.55 19.40
N VAL A 11 -1.02 4.94 19.71
CA VAL A 11 -2.05 5.16 18.69
C VAL A 11 -1.73 6.37 17.81
N PHE A 12 -1.14 7.43 18.37
CA PHE A 12 -0.72 8.60 17.60
C PHE A 12 0.49 8.32 16.70
N LEU A 13 1.47 7.57 17.19
CA LEU A 13 2.69 7.25 16.43
C LEU A 13 2.46 6.17 15.37
N PHE A 14 1.62 5.16 15.64
CA PHE A 14 1.36 4.08 14.69
C PHE A 14 0.11 4.33 13.81
N GLY A 15 -0.98 4.85 14.38
CA GLY A 15 -2.20 5.16 13.63
C GLY A 15 -2.08 6.45 12.81
N GLY A 16 -1.35 7.45 13.32
CA GLY A 16 -1.07 8.70 12.59
C GLY A 16 -0.15 8.49 11.40
N CYS A 17 0.85 7.60 11.50
CA CYS A 17 1.79 7.35 10.40
C CYS A 17 1.08 6.76 9.16
N GLN A 18 0.18 5.78 9.35
CA GLN A 18 -0.53 5.18 8.22
C GLN A 18 -1.49 6.17 7.55
N ALA A 19 -2.26 6.95 8.33
CA ALA A 19 -3.19 7.93 7.77
C ALA A 19 -2.48 9.10 7.06
N VAL A 20 -1.32 9.52 7.57
CA VAL A 20 -0.48 10.54 6.93
C VAL A 20 0.13 9.99 5.64
N ASP A 21 0.58 8.73 5.60
CA ASP A 21 1.09 8.11 4.38
C ASP A 21 0.02 8.05 3.27
N TYR A 22 -1.23 7.75 3.62
CA TYR A 22 -2.34 7.78 2.66
C TYR A 22 -2.64 9.20 2.17
N ALA A 23 -2.74 10.19 3.07
CA ALA A 23 -3.05 11.56 2.69
C ALA A 23 -1.94 12.22 1.87
N PHE A 24 -0.67 11.99 2.25
CA PHE A 24 0.50 12.51 1.53
C PHE A 24 0.59 11.90 0.14
N ARG A 25 0.28 10.61 0.01
CA ARG A 25 0.31 9.93 -1.27
C ARG A 25 -0.86 10.30 -2.18
N ASP A 26 -2.03 10.58 -1.62
CA ASP A 26 -3.16 11.13 -2.37
C ASP A 26 -2.86 12.55 -2.87
N GLU A 27 -2.18 13.38 -2.06
CA GLU A 27 -1.71 14.70 -2.50
C GLU A 27 -0.63 14.59 -3.61
N MET A 28 0.28 13.62 -3.51
CA MET A 28 1.26 13.33 -4.56
C MET A 28 0.60 12.81 -5.83
N ASP A 29 -0.39 11.92 -5.73
CA ASP A 29 -1.11 11.39 -6.88
C ASP A 29 -2.00 12.46 -7.52
N ALA A 30 -2.55 13.41 -6.76
CA ALA A 30 -3.26 14.59 -7.26
C ALA A 30 -2.32 15.56 -8.00
N LYS A 31 -1.08 15.71 -7.53
CA LYS A 31 -0.02 16.49 -8.19
C LYS A 31 0.65 15.76 -9.36
N SER A 32 0.50 14.44 -9.45
CA SER A 32 1.08 13.66 -10.54
C SER A 32 0.24 13.78 -11.82
N GLU A 33 0.89 14.17 -12.92
CA GLU A 33 0.33 14.20 -14.29
C GLU A 33 0.06 12.80 -14.88
N LEU A 34 0.09 11.76 -14.04
CA LEU A 34 -0.08 10.39 -14.50
C LEU A 34 -1.50 10.17 -14.99
N SER A 35 -1.61 9.49 -16.13
CA SER A 35 -2.88 9.11 -16.69
C SER A 35 -3.64 8.21 -15.71
N TRP A 36 -4.96 8.22 -15.79
CA TRP A 36 -5.81 7.30 -15.02
C TRP A 36 -5.40 5.84 -15.18
N SER A 37 -4.86 5.47 -16.35
CA SER A 37 -4.39 4.12 -16.63
C SER A 37 -3.16 3.74 -15.78
N GLU A 38 -2.21 4.65 -15.61
CA GLU A 38 -0.99 4.44 -14.82
C GLU A 38 -1.29 4.43 -13.32
N LYS A 39 -2.20 5.31 -12.87
CA LYS A 39 -2.69 5.30 -11.48
C LYS A 39 -3.36 3.97 -11.14
N ARG A 40 -4.23 3.47 -12.03
CA ARG A 40 -4.88 2.17 -11.86
C ARG A 40 -3.86 1.02 -11.86
N ALA A 41 -2.88 1.05 -12.76
CA ALA A 41 -1.85 0.00 -12.82
C ALA A 41 -1.03 -0.08 -11.53
N ARG A 42 -0.63 1.07 -10.98
CA ARG A 42 0.07 1.13 -9.69
C ARG A 42 -0.80 0.65 -8.53
N TRP A 43 -2.07 1.04 -8.51
CA TRP A 43 -3.01 0.56 -7.50
C TRP A 43 -3.17 -0.96 -7.55
N GLU A 44 -3.35 -1.55 -8.74
CA GLU A 44 -3.52 -3.00 -8.91
C GLU A 44 -2.27 -3.79 -8.49
N LEU A 45 -1.07 -3.29 -8.79
CA LEU A 45 0.18 -3.91 -8.34
C LEU A 45 0.31 -3.91 -6.82
N GLN A 46 -0.10 -2.81 -6.18
CA GLN A 46 0.08 -2.63 -4.76
C GLN A 46 -0.97 -3.36 -3.93
N ASP A 47 -2.21 -3.44 -4.43
CA ASP A 47 -3.24 -4.33 -3.89
C ASP A 47 -2.75 -5.78 -3.92
N ALA A 48 -2.18 -6.22 -5.05
CA ALA A 48 -1.65 -7.57 -5.18
C ALA A 48 -0.46 -7.84 -4.25
N GLU A 49 0.42 -6.87 -4.04
CA GLU A 49 1.51 -6.97 -3.07
C GLU A 49 0.98 -7.08 -1.64
N PHE A 50 0.02 -6.23 -1.25
CA PHE A 50 -0.60 -6.28 0.06
C PHE A 50 -1.24 -7.65 0.32
N ARG A 51 -2.02 -8.16 -0.64
CA ARG A 51 -2.67 -9.47 -0.52
C ARG A 51 -1.69 -10.63 -0.50
N TYR A 52 -0.56 -10.51 -1.20
CA TYR A 52 0.51 -11.50 -1.13
C TYR A 52 1.18 -11.52 0.24
N GLN A 53 1.45 -10.34 0.83
CA GLN A 53 2.02 -10.21 2.17
C GLN A 53 1.06 -10.70 3.27
N ASP A 54 -0.24 -10.43 3.13
CA ASP A 54 -1.31 -10.87 4.03
C ASP A 54 -1.72 -12.35 3.82
N GLY A 55 -1.16 -13.02 2.80
CA GLY A 55 -1.41 -14.43 2.50
C GLY A 55 -2.78 -14.73 1.86
N THR A 56 -3.55 -13.70 1.49
CA THR A 56 -4.83 -13.83 0.79
C THR A 56 -4.66 -13.98 -0.73
N LEU A 57 -3.45 -13.77 -1.25
CA LEU A 57 -3.05 -14.06 -2.61
C LEU A 57 -1.82 -14.97 -2.60
N ASP A 58 -1.90 -16.08 -3.32
CA ASP A 58 -0.76 -16.99 -3.44
C ASP A 58 0.34 -16.39 -4.35
N ARG A 59 1.54 -17.00 -4.28
CA ARG A 59 2.69 -16.54 -5.08
C ARG A 59 2.39 -16.58 -6.58
N TYR A 60 1.65 -17.59 -7.03
CA TYR A 60 1.29 -17.72 -8.44
C TYR A 60 0.39 -16.55 -8.88
N GLY A 61 -0.68 -16.27 -8.14
CA GLY A 61 -1.58 -15.17 -8.39
C GLY A 61 -0.87 -13.81 -8.37
N TYR A 62 0.03 -13.60 -7.41
CA TYR A 62 0.84 -12.38 -7.37
C TYR A 62 1.73 -12.23 -8.62
N ASN A 63 2.37 -13.33 -9.06
CA ASN A 63 3.21 -13.32 -10.26
C ASN A 63 2.41 -13.11 -11.56
N VAL A 64 1.16 -13.55 -11.62
CA VAL A 64 0.25 -13.26 -12.74
C VAL A 64 -0.01 -11.76 -12.85
N VAL A 65 -0.34 -11.09 -11.73
CA VAL A 65 -0.56 -9.64 -11.72
C VAL A 65 0.73 -8.89 -12.11
N ARG A 66 1.88 -9.28 -11.55
CA ARG A 66 3.18 -8.70 -11.93
C ARG A 66 3.47 -8.83 -13.42
N LYS A 67 3.22 -10.00 -14.01
CA LYS A 67 3.44 -10.26 -15.43
C LYS A 67 2.52 -9.41 -16.32
N LYS A 68 1.26 -9.22 -15.93
CA LYS A 68 0.30 -8.32 -16.63
C LYS A 68 0.85 -6.91 -16.76
N HIS A 69 1.59 -6.44 -15.77
CA HIS A 69 2.25 -5.13 -15.73
C HIS A 69 3.72 -5.15 -16.21
N GLY A 70 4.17 -6.23 -16.85
CA GLY A 70 5.53 -6.35 -17.40
C GLY A 70 6.65 -6.54 -16.36
N LEU A 71 6.30 -6.80 -15.09
CA LEU A 71 7.27 -7.04 -14.03
C LEU A 71 7.70 -8.50 -13.99
N ARG A 72 8.94 -8.72 -13.51
CA ARG A 72 9.47 -10.07 -13.30
C ARG A 72 8.77 -10.75 -12.12
N PRO A 73 8.58 -12.08 -12.19
CA PRO A 73 8.02 -12.86 -11.09
C PRO A 73 8.98 -12.93 -9.90
N VAL A 74 8.42 -13.10 -8.71
CA VAL A 74 9.13 -13.26 -7.43
C VAL A 74 9.26 -14.75 -7.11
N HIS A 75 10.41 -15.14 -6.56
CA HIS A 75 10.80 -16.52 -6.21
C HIS A 75 10.54 -16.87 -4.73
#